data_AF-A0A1E3GLP3-F1
#
_entry.id   AF-A0A1E3GLP3-F1
#
_cell.length_a   1.000
_cell.length_b   1.000
_cell.length_c   1.000
_cell.angle_alpha   90.00
_cell.angle_beta   90.00
_cell.angle_gamma   90.00
#
_symmetry.space_group_name_H-M   'P 1'
#
loop_
_entity.id
_entity.type
_entity.pdbx_description
1 polymer ?
#
loop_
_entity_poly.entity_id
_entity_poly.type
_entity_poly.pdbx_seq_one_letter_code
_entity_poly.pdbx_strand_id
1 'polypeptide(L)'
;MLMINSHYQKGVGLMEVLVAMLILAIAILGYAALQVRATTATEESMKRSDALIILNGLAEKIRLNPNGDYKEAIPEDLPDCSNGCDADDQALYDLKQYGDAALTKDITLGVIDCLNTSESQKRLCLIAAWNDTEAITDAKASSEAETPENACLKTDGKYVSDSNCLVLEAY
;
A
#
# COMPACT_ATOMS: atom_id res chain seq x y z
N MET A 1 34.46 10.24 -65.41
CA MET A 1 34.82 8.82 -65.21
C MET A 1 34.60 8.51 -63.74
N LEU A 2 33.45 7.91 -63.41
CA LEU A 2 33.04 7.67 -62.02
C LEU A 2 33.39 6.21 -61.69
N MET A 3 34.46 6.03 -60.92
CA MET A 3 34.90 4.71 -60.44
C MET A 3 33.95 4.26 -59.34
N ILE A 4 33.08 3.28 -59.64
CA ILE A 4 32.28 2.60 -58.63
C ILE A 4 33.20 1.61 -57.91
N ASN A 5 33.52 1.91 -56.66
CA ASN A 5 34.32 1.03 -55.80
C ASN A 5 33.39 -0.07 -55.26
N SER A 6 33.56 -1.30 -55.75
CA SER A 6 32.77 -2.46 -55.30
C SER A 6 33.36 -3.01 -54.01
N HIS A 7 32.69 -2.77 -52.88
CA HIS A 7 33.06 -3.39 -51.60
C HIS A 7 32.63 -4.87 -51.59
N TYR A 8 33.57 -5.75 -51.26
CA TYR A 8 33.30 -7.19 -51.07
C TYR A 8 32.30 -7.40 -49.93
N GLN A 9 31.10 -7.93 -50.22
CA GLN A 9 30.21 -8.44 -49.19
C GLN A 9 30.86 -9.68 -48.56
N LYS A 10 31.19 -9.59 -47.27
CA LYS A 10 31.46 -10.78 -46.45
C LYS A 10 30.11 -11.42 -46.15
N GLY A 11 29.81 -12.52 -46.84
CA GLY A 11 28.62 -13.32 -46.54
C GLY A 11 28.65 -13.78 -45.09
N VAL A 12 27.50 -13.75 -44.42
CA VAL A 12 27.34 -14.30 -43.07
C VAL A 12 27.28 -15.82 -43.15
N GLY A 13 28.05 -16.50 -42.30
CA GLY A 13 28.00 -17.95 -42.20
C GLY A 13 26.70 -18.41 -41.52
N LEU A 14 26.14 -19.56 -41.90
CA LEU A 14 24.94 -20.11 -41.25
C LEU A 14 25.15 -20.32 -39.74
N MET A 15 26.37 -20.67 -39.33
CA MET A 15 26.74 -20.79 -37.91
C MET A 15 26.73 -19.44 -37.17
N GLU A 16 27.08 -18.35 -37.84
CA GLU A 16 27.11 -17.01 -37.25
C GLU A 16 25.69 -16.53 -36.93
N VAL A 17 24.74 -16.80 -37.82
CA VAL A 17 23.32 -16.49 -37.61
C VAL A 17 22.73 -17.33 -36.48
N LEU A 18 23.03 -18.63 -36.41
CA LEU A 18 22.56 -19.50 -35.34
C LEU A 18 23.07 -19.05 -33.96
N VAL A 19 24.34 -18.67 -33.87
CA VAL A 19 24.93 -18.16 -32.63
C VAL A 19 24.32 -16.79 -32.27
N ALA A 20 24.12 -15.90 -33.23
CA ALA A 20 23.48 -14.60 -32.99
C ALA A 20 22.04 -14.75 -32.48
N MET A 21 21.25 -15.66 -33.08
CA MET A 21 19.89 -15.95 -32.63
C MET A 21 19.87 -16.58 -31.23
N LEU A 22 20.83 -17.46 -30.91
CA LEU A 22 20.96 -18.05 -29.57
C LEU A 22 21.24 -16.98 -28.51
N ILE A 23 22.19 -16.08 -28.76
CA ILE A 23 22.53 -14.99 -27.84
C ILE A 23 21.32 -14.05 -27.66
N LEU A 24 20.64 -13.71 -28.76
CA LEU A 24 19.44 -12.87 -28.73
C LEU A 24 18.30 -13.52 -27.93
N ALA A 25 18.08 -14.83 -28.07
CA ALA A 25 17.08 -15.55 -27.29
C ALA A 25 17.37 -15.47 -25.78
N ILE A 26 18.62 -15.67 -25.36
CA ILE A 26 19.03 -15.55 -23.96
C ILE A 26 18.85 -14.11 -23.45
N ALA A 27 19.21 -13.11 -24.27
CA ALA A 27 19.06 -11.70 -23.90
C ALA A 27 17.60 -11.30 -23.66
N ILE A 28 16.68 -11.74 -24.51
CA ILE A 28 15.25 -11.44 -24.38
C ILE A 28 14.65 -12.10 -23.13
N LEU A 29 15.01 -13.36 -22.85
CA LEU A 29 14.57 -14.05 -21.64
C LEU A 29 15.08 -13.36 -20.36
N GLY A 30 16.33 -12.90 -20.38
CA GLY A 30 16.91 -12.12 -19.28
C GLY A 30 16.16 -10.80 -19.05
N TYR A 31 15.86 -10.05 -20.13
CA TYR A 31 15.10 -8.81 -20.05
C TYR A 31 13.68 -9.04 -19.51
N ALA A 32 12.98 -10.07 -19.99
CA ALA A 32 11.63 -10.39 -19.52
C ALA A 32 11.60 -10.72 -18.01
N ALA A 33 12.59 -11.47 -17.50
CA ALA A 33 12.69 -11.77 -16.08
C ALA A 33 12.90 -10.52 -15.21
N LEU A 34 13.70 -9.55 -15.68
CA LEU A 34 13.88 -8.28 -15.00
C LEU A 34 12.60 -7.43 -15.04
N GLN A 35 11.87 -7.47 -16.16
CA GLN A 35 10.63 -6.72 -16.31
C GLN A 35 9.58 -7.16 -15.29
N VAL A 36 9.43 -8.46 -15.02
CA VAL A 36 8.51 -8.96 -13.98
C VAL A 36 8.85 -8.42 -12.60
N ARG A 37 10.14 -8.33 -12.26
CA ARG A 37 10.54 -7.75 -10.96
C ARG A 37 10.30 -6.24 -10.89
N ALA A 38 10.45 -5.55 -12.02
CA ALA A 38 10.18 -4.12 -12.10
C ALA A 38 8.67 -3.81 -11.94
N THR A 39 7.79 -4.66 -12.49
CA THR A 39 6.34 -4.47 -12.36
C THR A 39 5.89 -4.67 -10.91
N THR A 40 6.35 -5.72 -10.22
CA THR A 40 5.95 -5.95 -8.81
C THR A 40 6.46 -4.84 -7.89
N ALA A 41 7.68 -4.34 -8.11
CA ALA A 41 8.20 -3.19 -7.36
C ALA A 41 7.39 -1.90 -7.63
N THR A 42 6.90 -1.72 -8.85
CA THR A 42 6.07 -0.57 -9.23
C THR A 42 4.68 -0.67 -8.58
N GLU A 43 4.06 -1.85 -8.60
CA GLU A 43 2.77 -2.10 -7.93
C GLU A 43 2.85 -1.82 -6.43
N GLU A 44 3.88 -2.33 -5.75
CA GLU A 44 4.13 -2.04 -4.33
C GLU A 44 4.29 -0.54 -4.08
N SER A 45 5.03 0.17 -4.95
CA SER A 45 5.22 1.62 -4.82
C SER A 45 3.92 2.41 -5.02
N MET A 46 3.04 1.95 -5.93
CA MET A 46 1.73 2.53 -6.15
C MET A 46 0.81 2.32 -4.93
N LYS A 47 0.75 1.10 -4.38
CA LYS A 47 -0.05 0.82 -3.18
C LYS A 47 0.39 1.69 -1.99
N ARG A 48 1.70 1.85 -1.77
CA ARG A 48 2.24 2.77 -0.74
C ARG A 48 1.83 4.23 -0.96
N SER A 49 1.83 4.68 -2.21
CA SER A 49 1.45 6.06 -2.56
C SER A 49 -0.04 6.29 -2.34
N ASP A 50 -0.88 5.36 -2.78
CA ASP A 50 -2.32 5.39 -2.56
C ASP A 50 -2.67 5.35 -1.06
N ALA A 51 -2.02 4.46 -0.31
CA ALA A 51 -2.16 4.37 1.14
C ALA A 51 -1.83 5.71 1.82
N LEU A 52 -0.73 6.36 1.45
CA LEU A 52 -0.38 7.67 2.00
C LEU A 52 -1.44 8.73 1.69
N ILE A 53 -1.98 8.78 0.47
CA ILE A 53 -3.01 9.75 0.10
C ILE A 53 -4.28 9.53 0.94
N ILE A 54 -4.71 8.27 1.08
CA ILE A 54 -5.89 7.89 1.85
C ILE A 54 -5.70 8.23 3.34
N LEU A 55 -4.57 7.84 3.93
CA LEU A 55 -4.28 8.09 5.35
C LEU A 55 -4.15 9.58 5.66
N ASN A 56 -3.50 10.38 4.79
CA ASN A 56 -3.43 11.83 4.98
C ASN A 56 -4.82 12.47 4.87
N GLY A 57 -5.65 12.00 3.92
CA GLY A 57 -7.02 12.48 3.80
C GLY A 57 -7.85 12.17 5.05
N LEU A 58 -7.75 10.96 5.59
CA LEU A 58 -8.43 10.56 6.82
C LEU A 58 -7.89 11.31 8.04
N ALA A 59 -6.58 11.54 8.12
CA ALA A 59 -5.97 12.34 9.19
C ALA A 59 -6.51 13.79 9.19
N GLU A 60 -6.71 14.40 8.03
CA GLU A 60 -7.36 15.71 7.95
C GLU A 60 -8.82 15.67 8.40
N LYS A 61 -9.56 14.58 8.16
CA LYS A 61 -10.93 14.42 8.68
C LYS A 61 -10.96 14.33 10.20
N ILE A 62 -10.09 13.52 10.79
CA ILE A 62 -9.90 13.44 12.26
C ILE A 62 -9.63 14.83 12.83
N ARG A 63 -8.73 15.60 12.19
CA ARG A 63 -8.40 16.96 12.63
C ARG A 63 -9.57 17.93 12.54
N LEU A 64 -10.47 17.75 11.57
CA LEU A 64 -11.68 18.57 11.40
C LEU A 64 -12.78 18.19 12.41
N ASN A 65 -12.77 16.97 12.94
CA ASN A 65 -13.74 16.46 13.89
C ASN A 65 -13.04 15.79 15.10
N PRO A 66 -12.40 16.58 15.98
CA PRO A 66 -11.61 16.05 17.09
C PRO A 66 -12.43 15.37 18.19
N ASN A 67 -13.75 15.52 18.18
CA ASN A 67 -14.65 14.96 19.17
C ASN A 67 -15.23 13.60 18.77
N GLY A 68 -15.05 13.15 17.52
CA GLY A 68 -15.59 11.89 17.03
C GLY A 68 -14.68 10.70 17.36
N ASP A 69 -15.27 9.53 17.63
CA ASP A 69 -14.54 8.29 17.81
C ASP A 69 -14.20 7.61 16.47
N TYR A 70 -12.93 7.74 16.07
CA TYR A 70 -12.39 7.11 14.86
C TYR A 70 -11.80 5.72 15.11
N LYS A 71 -11.91 5.15 16.32
CA LYS A 71 -11.32 3.85 16.68
C LYS A 71 -12.24 2.67 16.41
N GLU A 72 -13.47 2.95 16.01
CA GLU A 72 -14.42 1.90 15.64
C GLU A 72 -14.01 1.23 14.32
N ALA A 73 -14.45 -0.02 14.16
CA ALA A 73 -14.30 -0.72 12.90
C ALA A 73 -15.09 0.01 11.81
N ILE A 74 -14.60 -0.07 10.58
CA ILE A 74 -15.28 0.53 9.42
C ILE A 74 -16.68 -0.10 9.31
N PRO A 75 -17.76 0.71 9.37
CA PRO A 75 -19.12 0.17 9.40
C PRO A 75 -19.51 -0.39 8.02
N GLU A 76 -20.37 -1.41 7.96
CA GLU A 76 -20.86 -1.93 6.67
C GLU A 76 -21.84 -0.97 5.99
N ASP A 77 -22.69 -0.32 6.80
CA ASP A 77 -23.70 0.64 6.36
C ASP A 77 -23.29 2.08 6.66
N LEU A 78 -23.79 3.03 5.85
CA LEU A 78 -23.62 4.45 6.13
C LEU A 78 -24.46 4.86 7.35
N PRO A 79 -23.92 5.65 8.29
CA PRO A 79 -24.73 6.23 9.36
C PRO A 79 -25.77 7.20 8.77
N ASP A 80 -26.99 7.16 9.31
CA ASP A 80 -28.08 8.02 8.85
C ASP A 80 -28.00 9.41 9.49
N CYS A 81 -27.39 10.35 8.76
CA CYS A 81 -27.26 11.75 9.19
C CYS A 81 -28.40 12.66 8.70
N SER A 82 -29.58 12.11 8.39
CA SER A 82 -30.72 12.87 7.83
C SER A 82 -31.30 13.96 8.75
N ASN A 83 -31.15 13.83 10.07
CA ASN A 83 -31.65 14.79 11.06
C ASN A 83 -30.52 15.55 11.80
N GLY A 84 -29.31 15.54 11.24
CA GLY A 84 -28.07 15.95 11.90
C GLY A 84 -27.16 14.75 12.13
N CYS A 85 -25.85 14.98 12.10
CA CYS A 85 -24.80 14.00 12.33
C CYS A 85 -24.12 14.40 13.64
N ASP A 86 -24.08 13.51 14.64
CA ASP A 86 -23.22 13.74 15.80
C ASP A 86 -21.75 13.57 15.39
N ALA A 87 -20.82 13.97 16.27
CA ALA A 87 -19.39 13.84 16.02
C ALA A 87 -18.99 12.38 15.74
N ASP A 88 -19.60 11.40 16.41
CA ASP A 88 -19.32 9.98 16.22
C ASP A 88 -19.92 9.45 14.91
N ASP A 89 -21.16 9.83 14.57
CA ASP A 89 -21.77 9.47 13.29
C ASP A 89 -20.98 10.04 12.10
N GLN A 90 -20.46 11.26 12.25
CA GLN A 90 -19.61 11.87 11.24
C GLN A 90 -18.27 11.12 11.11
N ALA A 91 -17.69 10.65 12.22
CA ALA A 91 -16.48 9.83 12.20
C ALA A 91 -16.70 8.49 11.47
N LEU A 92 -17.82 7.82 11.74
CA LEU A 92 -18.22 6.59 11.05
C LEU A 92 -18.46 6.80 9.55
N TYR A 93 -19.07 7.92 9.17
CA TYR A 93 -19.23 8.29 7.76
C TYR A 93 -17.88 8.45 7.06
N ASP A 94 -16.95 9.17 7.69
CA ASP A 94 -15.61 9.38 7.16
C ASP A 94 -14.86 8.03 7.05
N LEU A 95 -14.88 7.21 8.11
CA LEU A 95 -14.28 5.87 8.10
C LEU A 95 -14.83 5.00 6.98
N LYS A 96 -16.15 5.05 6.73
CA LYS A 96 -16.78 4.31 5.63
C LYS A 96 -16.35 4.82 4.27
N GLN A 97 -16.36 6.14 4.07
CA GLN A 97 -15.96 6.76 2.80
C GLN A 97 -14.50 6.42 2.43
N TYR A 98 -13.58 6.55 3.39
CA TYR A 98 -12.17 6.25 3.16
C TYR A 98 -11.90 4.75 3.15
N GLY A 99 -12.64 3.96 3.93
CA GLY A 99 -12.62 2.50 3.92
C GLY A 99 -13.03 1.93 2.57
N ASP A 100 -14.16 2.36 2.01
CA ASP A 100 -14.61 1.94 0.67
C ASP A 100 -13.59 2.32 -0.40
N ALA A 101 -13.05 3.56 -0.33
CA ALA A 101 -12.01 3.99 -1.25
C ALA A 101 -10.75 3.11 -1.16
N ALA A 102 -10.33 2.72 0.05
CA ALA A 102 -9.21 1.82 0.26
C ALA A 102 -9.49 0.40 -0.25
N LEU A 103 -10.70 -0.13 -0.03
CA LEU A 103 -11.11 -1.45 -0.51
C LEU A 103 -11.07 -1.54 -2.04
N THR A 104 -11.40 -0.47 -2.78
CA THR A 104 -11.23 -0.46 -4.25
C THR A 104 -9.77 -0.59 -4.70
N LYS A 105 -8.82 -0.36 -3.80
CA LYS A 105 -7.38 -0.49 -4.02
C LYS A 105 -6.77 -1.68 -3.28
N ASP A 106 -7.57 -2.65 -2.82
CA ASP A 106 -7.10 -3.79 -2.00
C ASP A 106 -6.27 -3.35 -0.78
N ILE A 107 -6.64 -2.20 -0.20
CA ILE A 107 -6.04 -1.66 1.02
C ILE A 107 -7.08 -1.79 2.13
N THR A 108 -6.68 -2.37 3.24
CA THR A 108 -7.42 -2.37 4.50
C THR A 108 -6.93 -1.20 5.37
N LEU A 109 -7.86 -0.54 6.06
CA LEU A 109 -7.54 0.56 6.97
C LEU A 109 -7.87 0.16 8.40
N GLY A 110 -7.12 0.68 9.36
CA GLY A 110 -7.40 0.57 10.78
C GLY A 110 -6.93 1.80 11.53
N VAL A 111 -7.56 2.10 12.65
CA VAL A 111 -7.19 3.22 13.51
C VAL A 111 -7.06 2.71 14.93
N ILE A 112 -5.89 2.95 15.53
CA ILE A 112 -5.60 2.53 16.90
C ILE A 112 -5.04 3.71 17.70
N ASP A 113 -5.08 3.62 19.03
CA ASP A 113 -4.23 4.47 19.84
C ASP A 113 -2.75 4.12 19.57
N CYS A 114 -1.93 5.15 19.31
CA CYS A 114 -0.51 4.95 19.11
C CYS A 114 0.13 4.35 20.37
N LEU A 115 0.81 3.22 20.19
CA LEU A 115 1.56 2.53 21.24
C LEU A 115 2.70 3.41 21.76
N ASN A 116 2.97 3.33 23.07
CA ASN A 116 3.98 4.14 23.79
C ASN A 116 3.68 5.65 23.90
N THR A 117 2.44 6.08 23.73
CA THR A 117 2.02 7.46 24.04
C THR A 117 1.64 7.60 25.52
N SER A 118 1.87 8.79 26.11
CA SER A 118 1.49 9.06 27.50
C SER A 118 -0.01 9.37 27.61
N GLU A 119 -0.65 9.05 28.74
CA GLU A 119 -2.10 9.30 28.93
C GLU A 119 -2.52 10.76 28.74
N SER A 120 -1.60 11.72 28.88
CA SER A 120 -1.86 13.15 28.71
C SER A 120 -1.75 13.65 27.25
N GLN A 121 -1.24 12.85 26.32
CA GLN A 121 -1.19 13.15 24.88
C GLN A 121 -1.45 11.87 24.08
N LYS A 122 -2.71 11.42 24.07
CA LYS A 122 -3.16 10.33 23.20
C LYS A 122 -3.07 10.79 21.75
N ARG A 123 -2.49 9.95 20.90
CA ARG A 123 -2.39 10.18 19.45
C ARG A 123 -2.99 8.99 18.73
N LEU A 124 -3.58 9.26 17.57
CA LEU A 124 -4.20 8.23 16.74
C LEU A 124 -3.21 7.76 15.69
N CYS A 125 -3.05 6.45 15.57
CA CYS A 125 -2.24 5.82 14.55
C CYS A 125 -3.18 5.23 13.51
N LEU A 126 -3.15 5.82 12.32
CA LEU A 126 -3.84 5.29 11.17
C LEU A 126 -2.94 4.28 10.46
N ILE A 127 -3.50 3.13 10.12
CA ILE A 127 -2.80 2.01 9.53
C ILE A 127 -3.46 1.70 8.19
N ALA A 128 -2.65 1.61 7.13
CA ALA A 128 -3.07 1.06 5.85
C ALA A 128 -2.25 -0.21 5.60
N ALA A 129 -2.90 -1.31 5.28
CA ALA A 129 -2.24 -2.57 4.95
C ALA A 129 -2.81 -3.15 3.64
N TRP A 130 -2.00 -3.88 2.89
CA TRP A 130 -2.39 -4.49 1.63
C TRP A 130 -1.77 -5.88 1.45
N ASN A 131 -2.09 -6.54 0.34
CA ASN A 131 -1.77 -7.95 0.08
C ASN A 131 -2.34 -8.84 1.20
N ASP A 132 -1.50 -9.68 1.80
CA ASP A 132 -1.89 -10.60 2.87
C ASP A 132 -1.80 -9.97 4.27
N THR A 133 -1.37 -8.70 4.37
CA THR A 133 -1.21 -8.00 5.65
C THR A 133 -2.52 -7.36 6.07
N GLU A 134 -2.91 -7.57 7.33
CA GLU A 134 -4.11 -6.98 7.90
C GLU A 134 -3.78 -5.68 8.65
N ALA A 135 -4.55 -4.63 8.36
CA ALA A 135 -4.58 -3.46 9.20
C ALA A 135 -5.28 -3.86 10.49
N ILE A 136 -4.57 -3.80 11.61
CA ILE A 136 -5.16 -4.12 12.92
C ILE A 136 -6.20 -3.03 13.21
N THR A 137 -7.48 -3.39 13.11
CA THR A 137 -8.63 -2.48 13.30
C THR A 137 -9.19 -2.53 14.70
N ASP A 138 -8.94 -3.59 15.44
CA ASP A 138 -9.47 -3.72 16.78
C ASP A 138 -8.73 -2.73 17.70
N ALA A 139 -9.48 -2.09 18.60
CA ALA A 139 -9.00 -1.36 19.79
C ALA A 139 -8.09 -2.19 20.75
N LYS A 140 -7.58 -3.31 20.25
CA LYS A 140 -6.70 -4.34 20.78
C LYS A 140 -5.24 -4.18 20.32
N ALA A 141 -4.80 -2.98 19.98
CA ALA A 141 -3.43 -2.60 20.33
C ALA A 141 -3.29 -2.43 21.87
N SER A 142 -3.91 -3.32 22.65
CA SER A 142 -3.60 -3.54 24.05
C SER A 142 -2.53 -4.62 24.10
N SER A 143 -1.64 -4.53 25.08
CA SER A 143 -0.55 -5.48 25.34
C SER A 143 -0.99 -6.94 25.56
N GLU A 144 -2.28 -7.23 25.45
CA GLU A 144 -2.95 -8.48 25.84
C GLU A 144 -3.67 -9.18 24.67
N ALA A 145 -3.72 -8.58 23.47
CA ALA A 145 -4.34 -9.21 22.31
C ALA A 145 -3.37 -10.12 21.56
N GLU A 146 -3.86 -11.29 21.14
CA GLU A 146 -3.14 -12.17 20.22
C GLU A 146 -2.85 -11.40 18.92
N THR A 147 -1.58 -11.17 18.60
CA THR A 147 -1.19 -10.59 17.31
C THR A 147 -1.51 -11.58 16.20
N PRO A 148 -2.37 -11.24 15.23
CA PRO A 148 -2.56 -12.07 14.05
C PRO A 148 -1.21 -12.33 13.36
N GLU A 149 -1.02 -13.51 12.76
CA GLU A 149 0.23 -13.85 12.06
C GLU A 149 0.59 -12.84 10.95
N ASN A 150 -0.42 -12.18 10.37
CA ASN A 150 -0.28 -11.21 9.28
C ASN A 150 -0.52 -9.75 9.70
N ALA A 151 -0.36 -9.44 10.98
CA ALA A 151 -0.59 -8.10 11.50
C ALA A 151 0.45 -7.09 10.97
N CYS A 152 0.03 -5.83 10.74
CA CYS A 152 0.97 -4.76 10.42
C CYS A 152 1.97 -4.46 11.56
N LEU A 153 1.48 -4.45 12.80
CA LEU A 153 2.24 -4.11 14.00
C LEU A 153 2.23 -5.26 15.01
N LYS A 154 3.32 -5.40 15.75
CA LYS A 154 3.43 -6.23 16.95
C LYS A 154 2.85 -5.48 18.16
N THR A 155 2.62 -6.20 19.25
CA THR A 155 2.17 -5.63 20.54
C THR A 155 3.12 -4.58 21.12
N ASP A 156 4.38 -4.52 20.68
CA ASP A 156 5.37 -3.51 21.08
C ASP A 156 5.42 -2.27 20.16
N GLY A 157 4.53 -2.21 19.17
CA GLY A 157 4.42 -1.11 18.20
C GLY A 157 5.46 -1.12 17.09
N LYS A 158 6.23 -2.22 16.96
CA LYS A 158 7.13 -2.43 15.82
C LYS A 158 6.40 -3.10 14.67
N TYR A 159 6.85 -2.82 13.45
CA TYR A 159 6.40 -3.54 12.27
C TYR A 159 6.71 -5.05 12.38
N VAL A 160 5.81 -5.87 11.86
CA VAL A 160 6.07 -7.29 11.62
C VAL A 160 7.04 -7.42 10.43
N SER A 161 7.88 -8.46 10.42
CA SER A 161 8.79 -8.69 9.29
C SER A 161 7.97 -8.97 8.04
N ASP A 162 8.39 -8.40 6.90
CA ASP A 162 7.75 -8.63 5.60
C ASP A 162 6.28 -8.19 5.52
N SER A 163 5.80 -7.35 6.45
CA SER A 163 4.46 -6.77 6.41
C SER A 163 4.35 -5.69 5.32
N ASN A 164 3.28 -5.74 4.53
CA ASN A 164 2.92 -4.73 3.56
C ASN A 164 1.96 -3.73 4.18
N CYS A 165 2.50 -2.78 4.95
CA CYS A 165 1.67 -1.76 5.57
C CYS A 165 2.41 -0.44 5.82
N LEU A 166 1.63 0.60 6.13
CA LEU A 166 2.11 1.92 6.47
C LEU A 166 1.31 2.48 7.65
N VAL A 167 2.02 3.05 8.61
CA VAL A 167 1.43 3.72 9.77
C VAL A 167 1.67 5.22 9.68
N LEU A 168 0.60 6.00 9.84
CA LEU A 168 0.62 7.45 9.92
C LEU A 168 0.10 7.88 11.28
N GLU A 169 0.84 8.76 11.96
CA GLU A 169 0.42 9.34 13.22
C GLU A 169 -0.39 10.62 12.95
N ALA A 170 -1.60 10.69 13.50
CA ALA A 170 -2.45 11.88 13.53
C ALA A 170 -2.61 12.43 14.95
N TYR A 171 -2.85 13.74 15.01
CA TYR A 171 -2.89 14.56 16.22
C TYR A 171 -4.21 15.29 16.37
#